data_AF-A0A965B403-F1
#
_entry.id   AF-A0A965B403-F1
#
_cell.length_a   1.000
_cell.length_b   1.000
_cell.length_c   1.000
_cell.angle_alpha   90.00
_cell.angle_beta   90.00
_cell.angle_gamma   90.00
#
_symmetry.space_group_name_H-M   'P 1'
#
loop_
_entity.id
_entity.type
_entity.pdbx_description
1 polymer ?
#
loop_
_entity_poly.entity_id
_entity_poly.type
_entity_poly.pdbx_seq_one_letter_code
_entity_poly.pdbx_strand_id
1 'polypeptide(L)'
;MFLVGSRSGGFAMRVLLTAGLMIAGACVLSVPAAQAAPAGEAKWIWTSKAPRPSELVYFRKRVTLDKPVKSAVFRGAADNSFTLFVNGRHLLHHNTWQVPANVELKDALVTGPNVFAIRAENEDGLAGLAAEFAIVFADGSQLKIVTDDSWVATAVVSDDWRTLGCDDSAWSRPHVFGPLGTEPWRLSNWKSAAAVPTGMGEATPVDNIRAADGFRVERLYSVPKASQGSWVAMTPDPRGRLIVSDQAGGLYRVTVGKDEAATKVEPIDVPIGAAQGLLWAHDRLYVTVNGTAAQGSGFYTVRDTDGDDRFDDVRLLAKFTGHGEHGPHAIRLGPDGLLYVVAGNFTTIPQGSDERTPRVATGERTCCCRGIPTAAGTTRTSWPPVAGSRGPTRTVGTGSCFAPASATPTTSTSTRMANCSRSTRTWNGTGACRGIGPRA
;
A
#
# COMPACT_ATOMS: atom_id res chain seq x y z
N MET A 1 -11.77 -13.49 -66.79
CA MET A 1 -10.87 -14.38 -67.55
C MET A 1 -11.54 -15.74 -67.64
N PHE A 2 -11.80 -16.17 -68.88
CA PHE A 2 -12.60 -17.32 -69.31
C PHE A 2 -12.03 -18.67 -68.80
N LEU A 3 -12.81 -19.73 -68.60
CA LEU A 3 -13.32 -20.60 -69.68
C LEU A 3 -14.49 -21.52 -69.26
N VAL A 4 -15.32 -21.75 -70.27
CA VAL A 4 -16.53 -22.59 -70.37
C VAL A 4 -16.15 -24.02 -70.79
N GLY A 5 -16.98 -25.03 -70.47
CA GLY A 5 -16.92 -26.32 -71.19
C GLY A 5 -17.85 -27.43 -70.67
N SER A 6 -18.95 -27.66 -71.37
CA SER A 6 -19.99 -28.69 -71.16
C SER A 6 -19.58 -30.12 -71.62
N ARG A 7 -20.18 -31.19 -71.04
CA ARG A 7 -21.22 -32.06 -71.65
C ARG A 7 -21.26 -33.51 -71.09
N SER A 8 -22.49 -33.95 -70.81
CA SER A 8 -23.16 -35.24 -71.11
C SER A 8 -22.78 -36.59 -70.46
N GLY A 9 -23.83 -37.28 -70.00
CA GLY A 9 -23.97 -38.74 -69.84
C GLY A 9 -23.57 -39.25 -68.46
N GLY A 10 -24.42 -39.79 -67.59
CA GLY A 10 -25.58 -40.65 -67.80
C GLY A 10 -25.24 -42.06 -67.29
N PHE A 11 -25.63 -42.41 -66.06
CA PHE A 11 -26.25 -43.69 -65.67
C PHE A 11 -26.44 -43.75 -64.15
N ALA A 12 -27.53 -44.42 -63.78
CA ALA A 12 -28.11 -44.45 -62.45
C ALA A 12 -27.30 -45.29 -61.44
N MET A 13 -27.28 -44.85 -60.18
CA MET A 13 -27.33 -45.75 -59.03
C MET A 13 -28.02 -45.03 -57.87
N ARG A 14 -29.28 -45.40 -57.62
CA ARG A 14 -29.99 -45.02 -56.39
C ARG A 14 -29.35 -45.79 -55.23
N VAL A 15 -28.57 -45.10 -54.42
CA VAL A 15 -28.21 -45.57 -53.08
C VAL A 15 -29.05 -44.78 -52.09
N LEU A 16 -30.10 -45.41 -51.54
CA LEU A 16 -30.75 -44.92 -50.33
C LEU A 16 -29.76 -45.10 -49.18
N LEU A 17 -29.01 -44.06 -48.83
CA LEU A 17 -28.44 -43.93 -47.50
C LEU A 17 -29.49 -43.26 -46.63
N THR A 18 -30.18 -44.06 -45.82
CA THR A 18 -30.92 -43.58 -44.65
C THR A 18 -29.93 -42.92 -43.70
N ALA A 19 -29.84 -41.59 -43.74
CA ALA A 19 -29.18 -40.81 -42.71
C ALA A 19 -30.04 -40.90 -41.44
N GLY A 20 -29.71 -41.87 -40.57
CA GLY A 20 -30.21 -41.91 -39.21
C GLY A 20 -29.69 -40.68 -38.46
N LEU A 21 -30.56 -39.71 -38.23
CA LEU A 21 -30.31 -38.58 -37.36
C LEU A 21 -30.21 -39.11 -35.92
N MET A 22 -29.01 -39.50 -35.49
CA MET A 22 -28.70 -39.71 -34.08
C MET A 22 -28.70 -38.34 -33.41
N ILE A 23 -29.85 -37.93 -32.88
CA ILE A 23 -29.94 -36.84 -31.91
C ILE A 23 -29.24 -37.37 -30.66
N ALA A 24 -27.94 -37.11 -30.54
CA ALA A 24 -27.24 -37.18 -29.27
C ALA A 24 -27.88 -36.10 -28.37
N GLY A 25 -28.84 -36.52 -27.56
CA GLY A 25 -29.39 -35.70 -26.50
C GLY A 25 -28.24 -35.31 -25.57
N ALA A 26 -27.73 -34.09 -25.75
CA ALA A 26 -26.89 -33.46 -24.75
C ALA A 26 -27.75 -33.33 -23.50
N CYS A 27 -27.60 -34.30 -22.59
CA CYS A 27 -28.10 -34.21 -21.23
C CYS A 27 -27.29 -33.10 -20.56
N VAL A 28 -27.69 -31.85 -20.76
CA VAL A 28 -27.21 -30.72 -19.98
C VAL A 28 -27.69 -31.02 -18.57
N LEU A 29 -26.80 -31.61 -17.76
CA LEU A 29 -26.98 -31.69 -16.34
C LEU A 29 -27.01 -30.25 -15.82
N SER A 30 -28.20 -29.68 -15.74
CA SER A 30 -28.46 -28.46 -15.01
C SER A 30 -28.14 -28.75 -13.56
N VAL A 31 -26.91 -28.43 -13.16
CA VAL A 31 -26.53 -28.33 -11.76
C VAL A 31 -27.49 -27.30 -11.16
N PRO A 32 -28.34 -27.68 -10.18
CA PRO A 32 -29.22 -26.71 -9.57
C PRO A 32 -28.35 -25.63 -8.94
N ALA A 33 -28.54 -24.38 -9.38
CA ALA A 33 -27.96 -23.25 -8.68
C ALA A 33 -28.51 -23.31 -7.25
N ALA A 34 -27.63 -23.54 -6.29
CA ALA A 34 -27.99 -23.48 -4.89
C ALA A 34 -28.57 -22.08 -4.63
N GLN A 35 -29.88 -22.00 -4.44
CA GLN A 35 -30.56 -20.77 -4.03
C GLN A 35 -29.89 -20.31 -2.72
N ALA A 36 -29.32 -19.11 -2.72
CA ALA A 36 -28.61 -18.59 -1.56
C ALA A 36 -29.56 -18.52 -0.36
N ALA A 37 -29.28 -19.31 0.68
CA ALA A 37 -29.87 -19.13 1.99
C ALA A 37 -29.61 -17.69 2.48
N PRO A 38 -30.50 -17.09 3.30
CA PRO A 38 -30.22 -15.78 3.88
C PRO A 38 -28.91 -15.88 4.67
N ALA A 39 -27.86 -15.22 4.17
CA ALA A 39 -26.53 -15.41 4.72
C ALA A 39 -26.50 -14.97 6.18
N GLY A 40 -25.93 -15.83 7.03
CA GLY A 40 -25.70 -15.58 8.45
C GLY A 40 -24.61 -14.54 8.68
N GLU A 41 -23.99 -14.61 9.86
CA GLU A 41 -22.77 -13.87 10.17
C GLU A 41 -21.54 -14.55 9.56
N ALA A 42 -20.50 -13.77 9.27
CA ALA A 42 -19.22 -14.32 8.83
C ALA A 42 -18.59 -15.21 9.90
N LYS A 43 -17.93 -16.28 9.45
CA LYS A 43 -17.24 -17.22 10.31
C LYS A 43 -15.76 -17.27 9.97
N TRP A 44 -14.94 -17.48 10.99
CA TRP A 44 -13.52 -17.78 10.84
C TRP A 44 -13.35 -19.18 10.25
N ILE A 45 -12.71 -19.26 9.08
CA ILE A 45 -12.47 -20.50 8.34
C ILE A 45 -10.97 -20.72 8.04
N TRP A 46 -10.55 -21.98 7.99
CA TRP A 46 -9.21 -22.40 7.55
C TRP A 46 -9.22 -23.81 6.94
N THR A 47 -8.11 -24.29 6.38
CA THR A 47 -8.04 -25.67 5.83
C THR A 47 -8.05 -26.75 6.92
N SER A 48 -7.65 -26.43 8.15
CA SER A 48 -7.59 -27.39 9.24
C SER A 48 -7.80 -26.72 10.62
N LYS A 49 -8.08 -27.54 11.64
CA LYS A 49 -8.18 -27.08 13.04
C LYS A 49 -6.82 -26.68 13.64
N ALA A 50 -5.72 -27.14 13.05
CA ALA A 50 -4.36 -26.89 13.52
C ALA A 50 -3.52 -26.29 12.38
N PRO A 51 -3.66 -24.97 12.11
CA PRO A 51 -2.86 -24.27 11.12
C PRO A 51 -1.36 -24.43 11.36
N ARG A 52 -0.57 -24.43 10.28
CA ARG A 52 0.89 -24.56 10.35
C ARG A 52 1.58 -23.22 10.08
N PRO A 53 2.78 -22.99 10.62
CA PRO A 53 3.58 -21.81 10.27
C PRO A 53 3.90 -21.78 8.77
N SER A 54 3.99 -20.58 8.21
CA SER A 54 4.25 -20.33 6.78
C SER A 54 3.29 -21.04 5.83
N GLU A 55 2.04 -21.26 6.26
CA GLU A 55 1.03 -21.96 5.47
C GLU A 55 0.30 -21.00 4.53
N LEU A 56 0.24 -21.37 3.26
CA LEU A 56 -0.56 -20.69 2.24
C LEU A 56 -1.84 -21.48 1.98
N VAL A 57 -2.97 -20.78 2.08
CA VAL A 57 -4.29 -21.35 1.83
C VAL A 57 -5.02 -20.52 0.79
N TYR A 58 -5.72 -21.21 -0.10
CA TYR A 58 -6.50 -20.62 -1.16
C TYR A 58 -7.96 -20.99 -0.95
N PHE A 59 -8.82 -20.00 -0.85
CA PHE A 59 -10.26 -20.14 -0.69
C PHE A 59 -10.98 -19.70 -1.96
N ARG A 60 -12.02 -20.43 -2.34
CA ARG A 60 -12.86 -20.11 -3.50
C ARG A 60 -14.35 -20.24 -3.19
N LYS A 61 -15.13 -19.33 -3.78
CA LYS A 61 -16.59 -19.37 -3.79
C LYS A 61 -17.11 -18.95 -5.15
N ARG A 62 -17.84 -19.84 -5.81
CA ARG A 62 -18.57 -19.54 -7.04
C ARG A 62 -19.98 -19.07 -6.71
N VAL A 63 -20.43 -18.01 -7.38
CA VAL A 63 -21.78 -17.45 -7.24
C VAL A 63 -22.28 -16.98 -8.60
N THR A 64 -23.54 -17.23 -8.90
CA THR A 64 -24.20 -16.69 -10.09
C THR A 64 -25.05 -15.49 -9.68
N LEU A 65 -24.81 -14.34 -10.29
CA LEU A 65 -25.60 -13.12 -10.10
C LEU A 65 -26.62 -13.03 -11.23
N ASP A 66 -27.90 -13.02 -10.91
CA ASP A 66 -29.01 -13.02 -11.87
C ASP A 66 -29.43 -11.61 -12.30
N LYS A 67 -28.88 -10.57 -11.65
CA LYS A 67 -29.26 -9.18 -11.84
C LYS A 67 -28.05 -8.26 -11.95
N PRO A 68 -28.19 -7.10 -12.63
CA PRO A 68 -27.17 -6.06 -12.63
C PRO A 68 -26.88 -5.55 -11.22
N VAL A 69 -25.60 -5.38 -10.91
CA VAL A 69 -25.13 -4.88 -9.61
C VAL A 69 -25.17 -3.35 -9.59
N LYS A 70 -25.82 -2.77 -8.57
CA LYS A 70 -25.79 -1.32 -8.29
C LYS A 70 -24.53 -0.94 -7.53
N SER A 71 -24.22 -1.71 -6.47
CA SER A 71 -23.01 -1.54 -5.65
C SER A 71 -22.64 -2.87 -5.00
N ALA A 72 -21.36 -3.08 -4.73
CA ALA A 72 -20.92 -4.25 -4.00
C ALA A 72 -19.68 -3.93 -3.16
N VAL A 73 -19.64 -4.40 -1.92
CA VAL A 73 -18.54 -4.14 -0.99
C VAL A 73 -18.08 -5.44 -0.34
N PHE A 74 -16.77 -5.62 -0.29
CA PHE A 74 -16.11 -6.61 0.55
C PHE A 74 -15.70 -6.00 1.88
N ARG A 75 -15.82 -6.78 2.96
CA ARG A 75 -15.13 -6.58 4.22
C ARG A 75 -14.48 -7.89 4.65
N GLY A 76 -13.22 -7.85 5.07
CA GLY A 76 -12.52 -9.06 5.49
C GLY A 76 -11.32 -8.82 6.39
N ALA A 77 -10.98 -9.86 7.14
CA ALA A 77 -9.84 -9.94 8.04
C ALA A 77 -9.23 -11.34 7.95
N ALA A 78 -7.90 -11.44 8.06
CA ALA A 78 -7.24 -12.72 8.17
C ALA A 78 -6.10 -12.64 9.19
N ASP A 79 -5.88 -13.76 9.87
CA ASP A 79 -4.68 -13.99 10.66
C ASP A 79 -3.78 -14.95 9.86
N ASN A 80 -2.64 -14.51 9.31
CA ASN A 80 -2.04 -13.17 9.46
C ASN A 80 -2.35 -12.21 8.29
N SER A 81 -2.50 -12.70 7.06
CA SER A 81 -2.78 -11.84 5.91
C SER A 81 -3.65 -12.50 4.85
N PHE A 82 -4.25 -11.68 3.98
CA PHE A 82 -4.98 -12.15 2.81
C PHE A 82 -4.82 -11.24 1.59
N THR A 83 -5.06 -11.82 0.42
CA THR A 83 -5.17 -11.13 -0.86
C THR A 83 -6.46 -11.56 -1.56
N LEU A 84 -7.31 -10.59 -1.90
CA LEU A 84 -8.61 -10.78 -2.55
C LEU A 84 -8.50 -10.64 -4.07
N PHE A 85 -9.12 -11.60 -4.76
CA PHE A 85 -9.36 -11.60 -6.19
C PHE A 85 -10.84 -11.84 -6.49
N VAL A 86 -11.36 -11.17 -7.52
CA VAL A 86 -12.69 -11.43 -8.08
C VAL A 86 -12.53 -11.58 -9.59
N ASN A 87 -12.99 -12.70 -10.14
CA ASN A 87 -12.87 -13.01 -11.56
C ASN A 87 -11.44 -12.83 -12.11
N GLY A 88 -10.43 -13.23 -11.33
CA GLY A 88 -9.01 -13.08 -11.67
C GLY A 88 -8.39 -11.71 -11.37
N ARG A 89 -9.20 -10.65 -11.18
CA ARG A 89 -8.71 -9.30 -10.89
C ARG A 89 -8.29 -9.19 -9.43
N HIS A 90 -7.06 -8.76 -9.19
CA HIS A 90 -6.57 -8.38 -7.86
C HIS A 90 -7.25 -7.10 -7.36
N LEU A 91 -7.76 -7.11 -6.13
CA LEU A 91 -8.50 -5.97 -5.56
C LEU A 91 -7.89 -5.39 -4.30
N LEU A 92 -7.37 -6.23 -3.40
CA LEU A 92 -6.90 -5.80 -2.09
C LEU A 92 -5.93 -6.83 -1.51
N HIS A 93 -4.89 -6.34 -0.83
CA HIS A 93 -4.10 -7.11 0.12
C HIS A 93 -4.19 -6.46 1.50
N HIS A 94 -4.22 -7.27 2.56
CA HIS A 94 -4.31 -6.80 3.94
C HIS A 94 -3.64 -7.79 4.89
N ASN A 95 -3.00 -7.30 5.95
CA ASN A 95 -2.08 -8.07 6.79
C ASN A 95 -2.34 -7.96 8.30
N THR A 96 -3.58 -7.68 8.70
CA THR A 96 -3.96 -7.74 10.12
C THR A 96 -5.39 -8.20 10.30
N TRP A 97 -5.62 -9.05 11.31
CA TRP A 97 -6.97 -9.50 11.67
C TRP A 97 -7.70 -8.50 12.57
N GLN A 98 -6.99 -7.67 13.34
CA GLN A 98 -7.57 -6.79 14.37
C GLN A 98 -8.38 -5.64 13.76
N VAL A 99 -8.07 -5.26 12.53
CA VAL A 99 -8.77 -4.21 11.78
C VAL A 99 -9.18 -4.79 10.45
N PRO A 100 -10.49 -5.05 10.20
CA PRO A 100 -10.94 -5.57 8.92
C PRO A 100 -10.80 -4.51 7.82
N ALA A 101 -10.28 -4.95 6.67
CA ALA A 101 -10.18 -4.13 5.47
C ALA A 101 -11.44 -4.21 4.62
N ASN A 102 -11.64 -3.22 3.76
CA ASN A 102 -12.83 -3.12 2.93
C ASN A 102 -12.44 -2.66 1.51
N VAL A 103 -13.17 -3.09 0.49
CA VAL A 103 -12.97 -2.65 -0.91
C VAL A 103 -14.27 -2.75 -1.71
N GLU A 104 -14.49 -1.83 -2.65
CA GLU A 104 -15.63 -1.90 -3.58
C GLU A 104 -15.36 -2.92 -4.70
N LEU A 105 -16.40 -3.67 -5.05
CA LEU A 105 -16.32 -4.82 -5.96
C LEU A 105 -17.10 -4.62 -7.26
N LYS A 106 -17.90 -3.56 -7.36
CA LYS A 106 -18.88 -3.37 -8.45
C LYS A 106 -18.26 -3.63 -9.82
N ASP A 107 -17.11 -3.02 -10.10
CA ASP A 107 -16.43 -3.10 -11.41
C ASP A 107 -15.66 -4.42 -11.64
N ALA A 108 -15.64 -5.30 -10.65
CA ALA A 108 -15.07 -6.64 -10.78
C ALA A 108 -16.15 -7.71 -11.00
N LEU A 109 -17.44 -7.37 -10.83
CA LEU A 109 -18.57 -8.30 -10.93
C LEU A 109 -19.25 -8.18 -12.29
N VAL A 110 -19.77 -9.31 -12.76
CA VAL A 110 -20.59 -9.41 -13.98
C VAL A 110 -21.97 -9.98 -13.65
N THR A 111 -22.98 -9.68 -14.48
CA THR A 111 -24.24 -10.44 -14.44
C THR A 111 -23.97 -11.82 -15.05
N GLY A 112 -24.25 -12.88 -14.29
CA GLY A 112 -23.86 -14.26 -14.61
C GLY A 112 -22.90 -14.87 -13.57
N PRO A 113 -22.12 -15.89 -13.97
CA PRO A 113 -21.17 -16.56 -13.08
C PRO A 113 -20.04 -15.62 -12.63
N ASN A 114 -19.72 -15.65 -11.34
CA ASN A 114 -18.61 -14.95 -10.72
C ASN A 114 -17.86 -15.90 -9.78
N VAL A 115 -16.57 -15.62 -9.58
CA VAL A 115 -15.76 -16.30 -8.55
C VAL A 115 -15.11 -15.29 -7.63
N PHE A 116 -15.27 -15.53 -6.33
CA PHE A 116 -14.53 -14.87 -5.26
C PHE A 116 -13.39 -15.81 -4.85
N ALA A 117 -12.16 -15.31 -4.88
CA ALA A 117 -10.96 -16.08 -4.59
C ALA A 117 -10.06 -15.32 -3.61
N ILE A 118 -9.62 -15.98 -2.55
CA ILE A 118 -8.80 -15.37 -1.50
C ILE A 118 -7.58 -16.24 -1.26
N ARG A 119 -6.37 -15.67 -1.37
CA ARG A 119 -5.13 -16.28 -0.85
C ARG A 119 -4.96 -15.76 0.57
N ALA A 120 -4.86 -16.63 1.56
CA ALA A 120 -4.52 -16.28 2.92
C ALA A 120 -3.20 -16.93 3.33
N GLU A 121 -2.48 -16.26 4.22
CA GLU A 121 -1.15 -16.67 4.66
C GLU A 121 -1.07 -16.62 6.18
N ASN A 122 -0.62 -17.74 6.75
CA ASN A 122 -0.23 -17.85 8.14
C ASN A 122 1.29 -17.74 8.23
N GLU A 123 1.79 -16.72 8.90
CA GLU A 123 3.21 -16.57 9.22
C GLU A 123 3.59 -17.56 10.34
N ASP A 124 2.87 -17.53 11.46
CA ASP A 124 3.03 -18.42 12.61
C ASP A 124 1.78 -18.44 13.51
N GLY A 125 1.63 -19.50 14.30
CA GLY A 125 0.55 -19.62 15.28
C GLY A 125 -0.81 -19.98 14.66
N LEU A 126 -1.88 -19.42 15.23
CA LEU A 126 -3.25 -19.67 14.79
C LEU A 126 -3.55 -18.88 13.51
N ALA A 127 -4.38 -19.44 12.65
CA ALA A 127 -4.77 -18.83 11.39
C ALA A 127 -6.27 -18.89 11.17
N GLY A 128 -6.81 -17.88 10.51
CA GLY A 128 -8.21 -17.83 10.15
C GLY A 128 -8.49 -16.74 9.14
N LEU A 129 -9.50 -16.97 8.31
CA LEU A 129 -10.06 -15.97 7.38
C LEU A 129 -11.52 -15.73 7.74
N ALA A 130 -11.93 -14.47 7.86
CA ALA A 130 -13.32 -14.08 7.95
C ALA A 130 -13.65 -12.98 6.94
N ALA A 131 -14.71 -13.15 6.15
CA ALA A 131 -15.12 -12.15 5.17
C ALA A 131 -16.64 -12.12 4.93
N GLU A 132 -17.10 -10.95 4.52
CA GLU A 132 -18.46 -10.66 4.09
C GLU A 132 -18.43 -9.87 2.78
N PHE A 133 -19.32 -10.23 1.86
CA PHE A 133 -19.55 -9.54 0.60
C PHE A 133 -21.00 -9.09 0.61
N ALA A 134 -21.24 -7.79 0.55
CA ALA A 134 -22.58 -7.21 0.45
C ALA A 134 -22.80 -6.67 -0.97
N ILE A 135 -23.79 -7.19 -1.67
CA ILE A 135 -24.14 -6.83 -3.04
C ILE A 135 -25.55 -6.24 -3.02
N VAL A 136 -25.71 -5.07 -3.60
CA VAL A 136 -26.99 -4.42 -3.85
C VAL A 136 -27.23 -4.43 -5.36
N PHE A 137 -28.34 -5.00 -5.79
CA PHE A 137 -28.72 -5.05 -7.20
C PHE A 137 -29.43 -3.77 -7.65
N ALA A 138 -29.54 -3.59 -8.96
CA ALA A 138 -30.20 -2.44 -9.57
C ALA A 138 -31.67 -2.27 -9.15
N ASP A 139 -32.37 -3.37 -8.85
CA ASP A 139 -33.76 -3.37 -8.35
C ASP A 139 -33.87 -3.10 -6.84
N GLY A 140 -32.74 -2.87 -6.16
CA GLY A 140 -32.65 -2.63 -4.73
C GLY A 140 -32.62 -3.90 -3.86
N SER A 141 -32.81 -5.09 -4.44
CA SER A 141 -32.63 -6.35 -3.73
C SER A 141 -31.16 -6.54 -3.33
N GLN A 142 -30.91 -7.32 -2.28
CA GLN A 142 -29.57 -7.49 -1.72
C GLN A 142 -29.19 -8.96 -1.66
N LEU A 143 -27.91 -9.24 -1.90
CA LEU A 143 -27.28 -10.53 -1.66
C LEU A 143 -26.10 -10.32 -0.73
N LYS A 144 -26.04 -11.14 0.32
CA LYS A 144 -24.89 -11.22 1.22
C LYS A 144 -24.24 -12.59 1.07
N ILE A 145 -22.91 -12.60 0.97
CA ILE A 145 -22.10 -13.82 0.96
C ILE A 145 -21.15 -13.70 2.15
N VAL A 146 -20.96 -14.78 2.89
CA VAL A 146 -20.07 -14.81 4.06
C VAL A 146 -19.12 -16.00 3.98
N THR A 147 -17.99 -15.93 4.68
CA THR A 147 -17.13 -17.09 4.90
C THR A 147 -17.80 -18.08 5.84
N ASP A 148 -17.97 -19.31 5.36
CA ASP A 148 -18.59 -20.43 6.06
C ASP A 148 -18.13 -21.76 5.44
N ASP A 149 -18.78 -22.87 5.79
CA ASP A 149 -18.49 -24.22 5.30
C ASP A 149 -18.94 -24.47 3.84
N SER A 150 -19.59 -23.49 3.20
CA SER A 150 -19.99 -23.56 1.81
C SER A 150 -18.89 -23.09 0.84
N TRP A 151 -17.75 -22.62 1.37
CA TRP A 151 -16.53 -22.34 0.61
C TRP A 151 -15.77 -23.64 0.34
N VAL A 152 -14.86 -23.58 -0.63
CA VAL A 152 -13.85 -24.63 -0.84
C VAL A 152 -12.46 -24.06 -0.64
N ALA A 153 -11.55 -24.87 -0.13
CA ALA A 153 -10.20 -24.47 0.21
C ALA A 153 -9.16 -25.55 -0.14
N THR A 154 -7.94 -25.10 -0.44
CA THR A 154 -6.79 -25.97 -0.71
C THR A 154 -5.48 -25.27 -0.32
N ALA A 155 -4.43 -26.05 -0.12
CA ALA A 155 -3.05 -25.55 -0.04
C ALA A 155 -2.30 -25.64 -1.38
N VAL A 156 -2.89 -26.32 -2.37
CA VAL A 156 -2.26 -26.59 -3.69
C VAL A 156 -3.18 -26.08 -4.80
N VAL A 157 -2.64 -25.24 -5.66
CA VAL A 157 -3.38 -24.56 -6.73
C VAL A 157 -2.65 -24.63 -8.07
N SER A 158 -3.42 -24.54 -9.15
CA SER A 158 -2.96 -24.20 -10.50
C SER A 158 -2.96 -22.69 -10.71
N ASP A 159 -2.29 -22.17 -11.75
CA ASP A 159 -2.17 -20.73 -12.00
C ASP A 159 -3.51 -19.99 -12.22
N ASP A 160 -4.51 -20.71 -12.71
CA ASP A 160 -5.85 -20.21 -13.05
C ASP A 160 -6.81 -20.20 -11.85
N TRP A 161 -6.37 -20.56 -10.64
CA TRP A 161 -7.18 -20.68 -9.42
C TRP A 161 -7.97 -19.44 -9.01
N ARG A 162 -7.75 -18.30 -9.66
CA ARG A 162 -8.45 -17.02 -9.40
C ARG A 162 -9.63 -16.80 -10.34
N THR A 163 -9.77 -17.66 -11.35
CA THR A 163 -10.68 -17.49 -12.50
C THR A 163 -11.83 -18.50 -12.48
N LEU A 164 -12.84 -18.26 -13.30
CA LEU A 164 -13.96 -19.19 -13.49
C LEU A 164 -13.55 -20.54 -14.13
N GLY A 165 -12.40 -20.57 -14.82
CA GLY A 165 -11.93 -21.76 -15.54
C GLY A 165 -11.34 -22.86 -14.63
N CYS A 166 -10.88 -22.50 -13.43
CA CYS A 166 -10.25 -23.45 -12.51
C CYS A 166 -11.25 -24.47 -11.98
N ASP A 167 -10.98 -25.75 -12.22
CA ASP A 167 -11.70 -26.87 -11.59
C ASP A 167 -11.34 -26.98 -10.10
N ASP A 168 -12.31 -26.65 -9.25
CA ASP A 168 -12.19 -26.70 -7.79
C ASP A 168 -12.97 -27.89 -7.18
N SER A 169 -13.37 -28.87 -8.00
CA SER A 169 -14.13 -30.05 -7.56
C SER A 169 -13.38 -30.92 -6.55
N ALA A 170 -12.05 -30.93 -6.60
CA ALA A 170 -11.19 -31.67 -5.66
C ALA A 170 -10.86 -30.88 -4.37
N TRP A 171 -11.33 -29.64 -4.24
CA TRP A 171 -11.02 -28.81 -3.08
C TRP A 171 -11.93 -29.18 -1.90
N SER A 172 -11.39 -29.10 -0.70
CA SER A 172 -12.09 -29.52 0.51
C SER A 172 -12.89 -28.38 1.11
N ARG A 173 -13.99 -28.69 1.81
CA ARG A 173 -14.64 -27.71 2.67
C ARG A 173 -13.67 -27.27 3.79
N PRO A 174 -13.61 -25.98 4.13
CA PRO A 174 -12.75 -25.52 5.20
C PRO A 174 -13.28 -25.98 6.56
N HIS A 175 -12.37 -26.07 7.53
CA HIS A 175 -12.70 -26.08 8.93
C HIS A 175 -13.28 -24.72 9.35
N VAL A 176 -14.38 -24.74 10.11
CA VAL A 176 -15.03 -23.54 10.64
C VAL A 176 -14.74 -23.43 12.14
N PHE A 177 -14.00 -22.40 12.55
CA PHE A 177 -13.72 -22.15 13.97
C PHE A 177 -14.94 -21.57 14.69
N GLY A 178 -15.74 -20.73 14.01
CA GLY A 178 -16.96 -20.16 14.55
C GLY A 178 -17.20 -18.71 14.12
N PRO A 179 -18.19 -18.02 14.71
CA PRO A 179 -18.52 -16.63 14.37
C PRO A 179 -17.39 -15.65 14.71
N LEU A 180 -17.54 -14.39 14.30
CA LEU A 180 -16.54 -13.31 14.48
C LEU A 180 -16.10 -13.06 15.93
N GLY A 181 -16.88 -13.49 16.92
CA GLY A 181 -16.54 -13.38 18.35
C GLY A 181 -15.73 -14.55 18.92
N THR A 182 -15.42 -15.58 18.12
CA THR A 182 -14.69 -16.78 18.56
C THR A 182 -13.26 -16.45 18.97
N GLU A 183 -12.77 -17.07 20.05
CA GLU A 183 -11.37 -16.97 20.46
C GLU A 183 -10.41 -17.62 19.44
N PRO A 184 -9.21 -17.05 19.23
CA PRO A 184 -8.66 -15.84 19.86
C PRO A 184 -9.15 -14.52 19.22
N TRP A 185 -9.79 -14.60 18.05
CA TRP A 185 -10.12 -13.47 17.19
C TRP A 185 -11.43 -12.79 17.57
N ARG A 186 -11.53 -12.27 18.80
CA ARG A 186 -12.71 -11.55 19.33
C ARG A 186 -12.93 -10.21 18.63
N LEU A 187 -13.31 -10.22 17.36
CA LEU A 187 -13.35 -9.05 16.48
C LEU A 187 -14.63 -8.23 16.70
N SER A 188 -14.66 -7.46 17.80
CA SER A 188 -15.82 -6.68 18.25
C SER A 188 -16.08 -5.40 17.45
N ASN A 189 -15.12 -4.95 16.63
CA ASN A 189 -15.24 -3.77 15.76
C ASN A 189 -15.82 -4.10 14.35
N TRP A 190 -16.35 -5.31 14.15
CA TRP A 190 -16.97 -5.68 12.89
C TRP A 190 -18.28 -4.91 12.66
N LYS A 191 -18.39 -4.28 11.50
CA LYS A 191 -19.64 -3.74 10.96
C LYS A 191 -19.91 -4.46 9.64
N SER A 192 -21.16 -4.77 9.34
CA SER A 192 -21.53 -5.42 8.08
C SER A 192 -20.95 -4.67 6.88
N ALA A 193 -20.53 -5.40 5.85
CA ALA A 193 -20.06 -4.83 4.60
C ALA A 193 -21.14 -3.94 3.94
N ALA A 194 -22.42 -4.21 4.19
CA ALA A 194 -23.53 -3.38 3.71
C ALA A 194 -23.58 -1.99 4.36
N ALA A 195 -22.95 -1.81 5.53
CA ALA A 195 -22.85 -0.53 6.22
C ALA A 195 -21.60 0.27 5.82
N VAL A 196 -20.76 -0.27 4.95
CA VAL A 196 -19.57 0.42 4.43
C VAL A 196 -20.01 1.34 3.28
N PRO A 197 -19.64 2.63 3.29
CA PRO A 197 -19.96 3.55 2.20
C PRO A 197 -19.42 3.03 0.85
N THR A 198 -20.23 3.17 -0.20
CA THR A 198 -19.83 2.90 -1.59
C THR A 198 -19.07 4.11 -2.17
N GLY A 199 -18.24 3.91 -3.21
CA GLY A 199 -17.25 4.89 -3.68
C GLY A 199 -15.86 4.69 -3.05
N MET A 200 -15.56 3.47 -2.61
CA MET A 200 -14.30 3.14 -1.93
C MET A 200 -13.15 3.05 -2.93
N GLY A 201 -12.30 4.06 -2.96
CA GLY A 201 -11.29 4.25 -4.01
C GLY A 201 -11.47 5.56 -4.75
N GLU A 202 -12.58 6.27 -4.51
CA GLU A 202 -12.69 7.69 -4.85
C GLU A 202 -12.18 8.58 -3.72
N ALA A 203 -11.75 9.79 -4.08
CA ALA A 203 -11.49 10.84 -3.09
C ALA A 203 -12.76 11.11 -2.28
N THR A 204 -12.60 11.38 -0.97
CA THR A 204 -13.70 11.74 -0.08
C THR A 204 -14.59 12.81 -0.71
N PRO A 205 -15.92 12.59 -0.81
CA PRO A 205 -16.83 13.59 -1.35
C PRO A 205 -16.69 14.94 -0.64
N VAL A 206 -16.72 16.04 -1.41
CA VAL A 206 -16.52 17.40 -0.88
C VAL A 206 -17.52 17.74 0.23
N ASP A 207 -18.78 17.32 0.08
CA ASP A 207 -19.85 17.56 1.06
C ASP A 207 -19.59 16.90 2.42
N ASN A 208 -18.68 15.92 2.48
CA ASN A 208 -18.26 15.26 3.72
C ASN A 208 -17.05 15.94 4.38
N ILE A 209 -16.49 17.00 3.78
CA ILE A 209 -15.32 17.72 4.28
C ILE A 209 -15.80 19.03 4.91
N ARG A 210 -15.46 19.23 6.19
CA ARG A 210 -15.72 20.50 6.88
C ARG A 210 -14.58 21.47 6.60
N ALA A 211 -14.87 22.53 5.86
CA ALA A 211 -13.97 23.66 5.68
C ALA A 211 -14.18 24.71 6.78
N ALA A 212 -13.13 25.46 7.13
CA ALA A 212 -13.25 26.64 7.98
C ALA A 212 -13.96 27.78 7.22
N ASP A 213 -14.53 28.73 7.95
CA ASP A 213 -15.19 29.90 7.35
C ASP A 213 -14.25 30.64 6.38
N GLY A 214 -14.76 30.98 5.20
CA GLY A 214 -13.99 31.63 4.13
C GLY A 214 -13.17 30.68 3.25
N PHE A 215 -13.14 29.37 3.54
CA PHE A 215 -12.48 28.37 2.70
C PHE A 215 -13.50 27.58 1.86
N ARG A 216 -13.08 27.19 0.66
CA ARG A 216 -13.83 26.29 -0.24
C ARG A 216 -12.97 25.08 -0.56
N VAL A 217 -13.60 23.92 -0.61
CA VAL A 217 -12.97 22.65 -1.00
C VAL A 217 -13.54 22.23 -2.34
N GLU A 218 -12.67 21.78 -3.24
CA GLU A 218 -13.03 21.25 -4.55
C GLU A 218 -12.28 19.95 -4.80
N ARG A 219 -12.95 19.00 -5.47
CA ARG A 219 -12.28 17.81 -5.98
C ARG A 219 -11.68 18.13 -7.34
N LEU A 220 -10.36 17.98 -7.44
CA LEU A 220 -9.62 18.17 -8.70
C LEU A 220 -9.19 16.85 -9.34
N TYR A 221 -8.97 15.83 -8.53
CA TYR A 221 -8.58 14.51 -9.02
C TYR A 221 -8.89 13.44 -7.98
N SER A 222 -9.35 12.29 -8.45
CA SER A 222 -9.53 11.09 -7.65
C SER A 222 -8.55 10.02 -8.13
N VAL A 223 -7.55 9.71 -7.32
CA VAL A 223 -6.45 8.80 -7.71
C VAL A 223 -6.97 7.39 -7.97
N PRO A 224 -6.85 6.86 -9.21
CA PRO A 224 -7.25 5.50 -9.50
C PRO A 224 -6.25 4.52 -8.88
N LYS A 225 -6.58 4.01 -7.68
CA LYS A 225 -5.67 3.16 -6.88
C LYS A 225 -5.10 1.96 -7.64
N ALA A 226 -5.88 1.38 -8.55
CA ALA A 226 -5.46 0.21 -9.32
C ALA A 226 -4.33 0.50 -10.32
N SER A 227 -4.20 1.74 -10.82
CA SER A 227 -3.21 2.10 -11.83
C SER A 227 -2.20 3.16 -11.37
N GLN A 228 -2.49 3.90 -10.31
CA GLN A 228 -1.64 4.98 -9.79
C GLN A 228 -1.34 4.85 -8.29
N GLY A 229 -1.77 3.75 -7.66
CA GLY A 229 -1.50 3.43 -6.27
C GLY A 229 -2.09 4.43 -5.27
N SER A 230 -1.36 4.68 -4.19
CA SER A 230 -1.78 5.55 -3.10
C SER A 230 -0.81 6.71 -2.98
N TRP A 231 -1.24 7.92 -3.34
CA TRP A 231 -0.36 9.09 -3.29
C TRP A 231 -0.14 9.58 -1.86
N VAL A 232 1.12 9.61 -1.42
CA VAL A 232 1.50 9.88 -0.01
C VAL A 232 2.39 11.09 0.18
N ALA A 233 2.98 11.61 -0.89
CA ALA A 233 3.82 12.81 -0.86
C ALA A 233 3.47 13.76 -2.01
N MET A 234 3.63 15.06 -1.79
CA MET A 234 3.44 16.08 -2.82
C MET A 234 4.38 17.28 -2.60
N THR A 235 4.77 17.96 -3.68
CA THR A 235 5.47 19.25 -3.64
C THR A 235 5.18 20.04 -4.91
N PRO A 236 5.09 21.39 -4.88
CA PRO A 236 5.00 22.18 -6.09
C PRO A 236 6.33 22.20 -6.85
N ASP A 237 6.27 22.31 -8.18
CA ASP A 237 7.42 22.61 -9.04
C ASP A 237 7.50 24.13 -9.35
N PRO A 238 8.59 24.62 -9.97
CA PRO A 238 8.75 26.05 -10.29
C PRO A 238 7.70 26.63 -11.23
N ARG A 239 6.99 25.78 -11.98
CA ARG A 239 5.97 26.18 -12.95
C ARG A 239 4.58 26.20 -12.32
N GLY A 240 4.47 25.94 -11.01
CA GLY A 240 3.21 25.92 -10.27
C GLY A 240 2.41 24.62 -10.43
N ARG A 241 2.99 23.58 -11.03
CA ARG A 241 2.40 22.23 -11.07
C ARG A 241 2.75 21.49 -9.78
N LEU A 242 2.08 20.37 -9.52
CA LEU A 242 2.42 19.50 -8.40
C LEU A 242 3.19 18.28 -8.89
N ILE A 243 4.18 17.85 -8.12
CA ILE A 243 4.79 16.54 -8.22
C ILE A 243 4.26 15.73 -7.04
N VAL A 244 3.71 14.55 -7.32
CA VAL A 244 3.13 13.64 -6.33
C VAL A 244 3.77 12.25 -6.45
N SER A 245 3.77 11.48 -5.36
CA SER A 245 4.34 10.13 -5.36
C SER A 245 3.35 9.10 -4.87
N ASP A 246 3.25 7.99 -5.61
CA ASP A 246 2.70 6.74 -5.11
C ASP A 246 3.61 6.16 -4.00
N GLN A 247 3.00 5.58 -2.97
CA GLN A 247 3.65 4.94 -1.84
C GLN A 247 4.58 3.79 -2.25
N ALA A 248 4.21 3.03 -3.28
CA ALA A 248 4.97 1.87 -3.75
C ALA A 248 5.37 1.96 -5.23
N GLY A 249 5.01 3.04 -5.91
CA GLY A 249 5.17 3.21 -7.35
C GLY A 249 5.94 4.47 -7.72
N GLY A 250 5.66 4.99 -8.91
CA GLY A 250 6.37 6.12 -9.51
C GLY A 250 5.87 7.49 -9.07
N LEU A 251 6.48 8.51 -9.67
CA LEU A 251 6.06 9.90 -9.51
C LEU A 251 5.07 10.30 -10.61
N TYR A 252 4.20 11.25 -10.29
CA TYR A 252 3.27 11.86 -11.25
C TYR A 252 3.37 13.37 -11.16
N ARG A 253 3.06 14.03 -12.28
CA ARG A 253 2.94 15.47 -12.38
C ARG A 253 1.46 15.82 -12.55
N VAL A 254 1.00 16.79 -11.77
CA VAL A 254 -0.37 17.30 -11.80
C VAL A 254 -0.35 18.76 -12.22
N THR A 255 -0.89 19.05 -13.40
CA THR A 255 -1.19 20.42 -13.83
C THR A 255 -2.59 20.76 -13.33
N VAL A 256 -2.66 21.58 -12.29
CA VAL A 256 -3.91 21.98 -11.63
C VAL A 256 -4.75 22.82 -12.58
N GLY A 257 -5.94 22.34 -12.90
CA GLY A 257 -6.93 23.07 -13.70
C GLY A 257 -7.87 23.90 -12.82
N LYS A 258 -8.79 24.63 -13.47
CA LYS A 258 -9.88 25.34 -12.78
C LYS A 258 -10.91 24.41 -12.12
N ASP A 259 -10.96 23.16 -12.55
CA ASP A 259 -11.90 22.11 -12.12
C ASP A 259 -11.30 20.71 -12.39
N GLU A 260 -12.04 19.65 -12.04
CA GLU A 260 -11.65 18.25 -12.26
C GLU A 260 -11.41 17.95 -13.75
N ALA A 261 -12.21 18.53 -14.66
CA ALA A 261 -12.11 18.27 -16.10
C ALA A 261 -10.88 18.95 -16.73
N ALA A 262 -10.45 20.09 -16.21
CA ALA A 262 -9.28 20.82 -16.68
C ALA A 262 -7.97 20.36 -16.03
N THR A 263 -8.03 19.57 -14.95
CA THR A 263 -6.85 19.06 -14.25
C THR A 263 -6.22 17.90 -15.02
N LYS A 264 -4.91 17.98 -15.27
CA LYS A 264 -4.16 16.95 -16.03
C LYS A 264 -3.16 16.25 -15.13
N VAL A 265 -3.10 14.93 -15.26
CA VAL A 265 -2.17 14.06 -14.53
C VAL A 265 -1.38 13.24 -15.55
N GLU A 266 -0.06 13.26 -15.43
CA GLU A 266 0.87 12.53 -16.29
C GLU A 266 1.95 11.83 -15.44
N PRO A 267 2.36 10.59 -15.77
CA PRO A 267 3.48 9.95 -15.09
C PRO A 267 4.78 10.69 -15.40
N ILE A 268 5.68 10.73 -14.42
CA ILE A 268 7.05 11.23 -14.61
C ILE A 268 7.95 10.01 -14.83
N ASP A 269 8.46 9.86 -16.04
CA ASP A 269 9.33 8.75 -16.42
C ASP A 269 10.76 9.01 -15.92
N VAL A 270 11.03 8.59 -14.70
CA VAL A 270 12.32 8.75 -14.01
C VAL A 270 12.58 7.51 -13.15
N PRO A 271 13.82 6.97 -13.06
CA PRO A 271 14.10 5.72 -12.35
C PRO A 271 14.15 5.90 -10.82
N ILE A 272 13.10 6.48 -10.23
CA ILE A 272 12.89 6.64 -8.80
C ILE A 272 11.39 6.49 -8.47
N GLY A 273 11.08 6.08 -7.24
CA GLY A 273 9.72 5.82 -6.78
C GLY A 273 9.68 5.57 -5.28
N ALA A 274 8.54 5.09 -4.78
CA ALA A 274 8.28 4.88 -3.35
C ALA A 274 8.71 6.09 -2.49
N ALA A 275 8.48 7.30 -3.03
CA ALA A 275 8.89 8.52 -2.38
C ALA A 275 7.86 8.92 -1.32
N GLN A 276 8.32 9.04 -0.08
CA GLN A 276 7.47 9.48 1.04
C GLN A 276 7.74 10.93 1.46
N GLY A 277 8.74 11.56 0.84
CA GLY A 277 8.94 12.99 0.91
C GLY A 277 9.47 13.53 -0.39
N LEU A 278 8.93 14.69 -0.72
CA LEU A 278 9.25 15.47 -1.90
C LEU A 278 9.47 16.91 -1.46
N LEU A 279 10.51 17.54 -1.99
CA LEU A 279 10.74 18.96 -1.82
C LEU A 279 11.41 19.51 -3.08
N TRP A 280 10.76 20.45 -3.74
CA TRP A 280 11.47 21.33 -4.67
C TRP A 280 12.23 22.41 -3.90
N ALA A 281 13.55 22.47 -4.06
CA ALA A 281 14.40 23.52 -3.51
C ALA A 281 15.71 23.57 -4.28
N HIS A 282 16.42 24.70 -4.23
CA HIS A 282 17.79 24.80 -4.79
C HIS A 282 17.91 24.29 -6.23
N ASP A 283 16.89 24.63 -7.04
CA ASP A 283 16.76 24.27 -8.46
C ASP A 283 16.84 22.76 -8.74
N ARG A 284 16.24 21.96 -7.86
CA ARG A 284 16.13 20.51 -8.00
C ARG A 284 15.00 19.93 -7.17
N LEU A 285 14.58 18.72 -7.54
CA LEU A 285 13.68 17.92 -6.73
C LEU A 285 14.49 17.05 -5.76
N TYR A 286 14.25 17.21 -4.47
CA TYR A 286 14.75 16.32 -3.43
C TYR A 286 13.71 15.26 -3.09
N VAL A 287 14.18 14.02 -2.93
CA VAL A 287 13.33 12.85 -2.76
C VAL A 287 13.85 11.98 -1.61
N THR A 288 12.97 11.61 -0.69
CA THR A 288 13.22 10.56 0.30
C THR A 288 12.49 9.30 -0.13
N VAL A 289 13.26 8.25 -0.40
CA VAL A 289 12.73 6.93 -0.77
C VAL A 289 12.59 6.09 0.49
N ASN A 290 11.41 5.55 0.72
CA ASN A 290 11.12 4.61 1.79
C ASN A 290 10.71 3.26 1.19
N GLY A 291 11.71 2.49 0.74
CA GLY A 291 11.49 1.23 0.05
C GLY A 291 12.71 0.76 -0.73
N THR A 292 12.47 -0.04 -1.76
CA THR A 292 13.51 -0.66 -2.59
C THR A 292 13.70 -0.01 -3.96
N ALA A 293 12.92 1.04 -4.28
CA ALA A 293 13.05 1.78 -5.54
C ALA A 293 14.43 2.46 -5.68
N ALA A 294 14.85 2.74 -6.92
CA ALA A 294 16.17 3.28 -7.25
C ALA A 294 17.30 2.45 -6.59
N GLN A 295 18.18 3.10 -5.82
CA GLN A 295 19.24 2.44 -5.07
C GLN A 295 18.79 2.04 -3.65
N GLY A 296 17.48 1.98 -3.38
CA GLY A 296 16.81 1.64 -2.12
C GLY A 296 16.58 2.84 -1.19
N SER A 297 16.21 2.57 0.07
CA SER A 297 15.93 3.63 1.07
C SER A 297 17.06 4.65 1.19
N GLY A 298 16.73 5.94 1.16
CA GLY A 298 17.72 7.01 1.11
C GLY A 298 17.18 8.38 0.72
N PHE A 299 18.10 9.35 0.69
CA PHE A 299 17.86 10.73 0.28
C PHE A 299 18.54 11.01 -1.06
N TYR A 300 17.77 11.53 -2.00
CA TYR A 300 18.14 11.67 -3.41
C TYR A 300 17.91 13.10 -3.90
N THR A 301 18.59 13.42 -4.99
CA THR A 301 18.25 14.54 -5.86
C THR A 301 17.83 14.02 -7.23
N VAL A 302 16.91 14.75 -7.86
CA VAL A 302 16.41 14.53 -9.20
C VAL A 302 16.45 15.86 -9.95
N ARG A 303 17.01 15.88 -11.16
CA ARG A 303 17.18 17.09 -11.98
C ARG A 303 16.78 16.82 -13.43
N ASP A 304 16.43 17.92 -14.09
CA ASP A 304 16.35 18.06 -15.54
C ASP A 304 17.64 18.82 -15.92
N THR A 305 18.54 18.17 -16.67
CA THR A 305 19.86 18.74 -16.99
C THR A 305 19.95 19.40 -18.35
N ASP A 306 18.96 19.20 -19.23
CA ASP A 306 18.91 19.77 -20.58
C ASP A 306 17.79 20.81 -20.78
N GLY A 307 16.90 20.97 -19.80
CA GLY A 307 15.84 21.97 -19.78
C GLY A 307 14.60 21.58 -20.56
N ASP A 308 14.43 20.30 -20.92
CA ASP A 308 13.31 19.80 -21.70
C ASP A 308 12.02 19.54 -20.88
N ASP A 309 12.05 19.84 -19.58
CA ASP A 309 10.98 19.61 -18.60
C ASP A 309 10.77 18.13 -18.21
N ARG A 310 11.78 17.29 -18.44
CA ARG A 310 11.84 15.90 -18.04
C ARG A 310 13.05 15.66 -17.15
N PHE A 311 12.86 14.87 -16.10
CA PHE A 311 13.97 14.53 -15.22
C PHE A 311 14.84 13.44 -15.86
N ASP A 312 16.15 13.65 -15.81
CA ASP A 312 17.16 12.79 -16.47
C ASP A 312 18.33 12.41 -15.53
N ASP A 313 18.50 13.10 -14.40
CA ASP A 313 19.60 12.89 -13.45
C ASP A 313 19.08 12.56 -12.05
N VAL A 314 19.20 11.29 -11.65
CA VAL A 314 18.88 10.81 -10.28
C VAL A 314 20.17 10.49 -9.55
N ARG A 315 20.42 11.15 -8.41
CA ARG A 315 21.62 10.90 -7.58
C ARG A 315 21.26 10.65 -6.13
N LEU A 316 21.83 9.58 -5.58
CA LEU A 316 21.80 9.29 -4.15
C LEU A 316 22.75 10.25 -3.42
N LEU A 317 22.22 11.00 -2.46
CA LEU A 317 22.99 11.89 -1.60
C LEU A 317 23.38 11.21 -0.29
N ALA A 318 22.45 10.45 0.32
CA ALA A 318 22.69 9.73 1.55
C ALA A 318 21.87 8.43 1.59
N LYS A 319 22.52 7.32 1.92
CA LYS A 319 21.86 6.03 2.09
C LYS A 319 21.20 5.95 3.47
N PHE A 320 19.96 5.47 3.53
CA PHE A 320 19.26 5.22 4.79
C PHE A 320 19.04 3.73 5.01
N THR A 321 19.10 3.34 6.28
CA THR A 321 18.63 2.02 6.74
C THR A 321 17.31 2.26 7.46
N GLY A 322 16.23 2.38 6.69
CA GLY A 322 14.88 2.55 7.24
C GLY A 322 13.80 2.11 6.27
N HIS A 323 12.71 1.57 6.80
CA HIS A 323 11.59 1.02 6.03
C HIS A 323 10.27 1.12 6.80
N GLY A 324 9.14 0.85 6.13
CA GLY A 324 7.82 0.72 6.76
C GLY A 324 7.16 2.06 7.12
N GLU A 325 6.09 2.01 7.89
CA GLU A 325 5.26 3.20 8.20
C GLU A 325 6.03 4.27 9.00
N HIS A 326 7.05 3.88 9.78
CA HIS A 326 7.93 4.81 10.50
C HIS A 326 9.33 4.97 9.85
N GLY A 327 9.43 4.81 8.52
CA GLY A 327 10.67 4.99 7.75
C GLY A 327 11.06 6.47 7.49
N PRO A 328 11.90 6.76 6.50
CA PRO A 328 12.19 8.14 6.10
C PRO A 328 10.99 8.76 5.38
N HIS A 329 10.54 9.94 5.82
CA HIS A 329 9.32 10.57 5.33
C HIS A 329 9.60 11.92 4.69
N ALA A 330 9.55 13.02 5.44
CA ALA A 330 9.47 14.35 4.85
C ALA A 330 10.84 15.03 4.68
N ILE A 331 10.89 16.00 3.76
CA ILE A 331 12.01 16.94 3.62
C ILE A 331 11.46 18.35 3.81
N ARG A 332 12.14 19.18 4.58
CA ARG A 332 11.77 20.59 4.79
C ARG A 332 12.97 21.50 4.56
N LEU A 333 12.73 22.59 3.82
CA LEU A 333 13.68 23.69 3.74
C LEU A 333 13.59 24.52 5.03
N GLY A 334 14.72 24.70 5.71
CA GLY A 334 14.80 25.59 6.87
C GLY A 334 15.04 27.05 6.49
N PRO A 335 14.81 27.98 7.44
CA PRO A 335 15.08 29.41 7.23
C PRO A 335 16.59 29.72 7.08
N ASP A 336 17.44 28.80 7.50
CA ASP A 336 18.90 28.81 7.31
C ASP A 336 19.34 28.33 5.91
N GLY A 337 18.38 27.96 5.05
CA GLY A 337 18.64 27.40 3.72
C GLY A 337 19.08 25.93 3.72
N LEU A 338 19.12 25.28 4.89
CA LEU A 338 19.48 23.88 5.03
C LEU A 338 18.27 22.97 4.77
N LEU A 339 18.56 21.73 4.38
CA LEU A 339 17.55 20.70 4.20
C LEU A 339 17.46 19.84 5.46
N TYR A 340 16.24 19.71 5.97
CA TYR A 340 15.91 18.91 7.13
C TYR A 340 15.15 17.68 6.68
N VAL A 341 15.75 16.51 6.85
CA VAL A 341 15.09 15.23 6.58
C VAL A 341 14.45 14.73 7.87
N VAL A 342 13.17 14.39 7.80
CA VAL A 342 12.37 13.85 8.90
C VAL A 342 12.21 12.35 8.68
N ALA A 343 12.75 11.58 9.60
CA ALA A 343 12.65 10.12 9.58
C ALA A 343 12.05 9.62 10.89
N GLY A 344 11.23 8.58 10.79
CA GLY A 344 10.69 7.89 11.95
C GLY A 344 11.74 6.99 12.61
N ASN A 345 11.37 6.42 13.75
CA ASN A 345 12.24 5.60 14.60
C ASN A 345 12.61 4.23 13.98
N PHE A 346 12.07 3.86 12.82
CA PHE A 346 12.54 2.68 12.06
C PHE A 346 13.70 3.00 11.12
N THR A 347 14.16 4.25 11.12
CA THR A 347 15.33 4.67 10.35
C THR A 347 16.54 4.80 11.26
N THR A 348 17.55 3.97 11.04
CA THR A 348 18.84 4.12 11.72
C THR A 348 19.42 5.48 11.36
N ILE A 349 20.03 6.12 12.36
CA ILE A 349 20.76 7.37 12.18
C ILE A 349 21.81 7.18 11.07
N PRO A 350 21.75 7.96 9.97
CA PRO A 350 22.65 7.79 8.84
C PRO A 350 24.11 8.02 9.22
N GLN A 351 25.04 7.23 8.67
CA GLN A 351 26.47 7.45 8.91
C GLN A 351 26.90 8.85 8.44
N GLY A 352 27.68 9.55 9.28
CA GLY A 352 28.14 10.91 9.01
C GLY A 352 27.20 12.03 9.50
N SER A 353 26.06 11.70 10.12
CA SER A 353 25.29 12.69 10.86
C SER A 353 26.01 13.07 12.16
N ASP A 354 26.17 14.36 12.43
CA ASP A 354 26.63 14.83 13.74
C ASP A 354 25.50 14.64 14.77
N GLU A 355 25.72 13.79 15.76
CA GLU A 355 24.79 13.56 16.89
C GLU A 355 24.52 14.84 17.72
N ARG A 356 25.24 15.94 17.47
CA ARG A 356 25.19 17.19 18.24
C ARG A 356 24.35 18.33 17.67
N THR A 357 23.64 18.14 16.54
CA THR A 357 22.71 19.19 16.05
C THR A 357 21.46 18.61 15.38
N PRO A 358 20.22 19.03 15.76
CA PRO A 358 19.89 20.18 16.60
C PRO A 358 19.51 19.81 18.05
N ARG A 359 20.32 20.27 19.00
CA ARG A 359 19.82 20.74 20.31
C ARG A 359 20.04 22.25 20.40
N VAL A 360 18.96 23.03 20.31
CA VAL A 360 18.72 24.15 21.23
C VAL A 360 17.23 24.16 21.55
N ALA A 361 16.89 23.61 22.70
CA ALA A 361 15.69 24.00 23.43
C ALA A 361 16.11 25.13 24.36
N THR A 362 15.70 26.37 24.04
CA THR A 362 15.69 27.47 25.00
C THR A 362 14.47 28.34 24.77
N GLY A 363 13.52 28.25 25.71
CA GLY A 363 12.83 29.41 26.26
C GLY A 363 11.76 30.12 25.43
N GLU A 364 10.51 29.81 25.77
CA GLU A 364 9.31 30.66 25.73
C GLU A 364 8.43 30.75 24.46
N ARG A 365 7.15 30.40 24.72
CA ARG A 365 5.92 30.60 23.95
C ARG A 365 5.66 29.65 22.79
N THR A 366 5.38 28.43 23.21
CA THR A 366 4.16 27.69 22.85
C THR A 366 3.03 28.61 22.37
N CYS A 367 2.84 28.70 21.05
CA CYS A 367 1.50 28.79 20.46
C CYS A 367 1.23 27.43 19.81
N CYS A 368 1.07 26.41 20.65
CA CYS A 368 0.30 25.24 20.27
C CYS A 368 -1.15 25.73 20.09
N CYS A 369 -1.66 25.68 18.86
CA CYS A 369 -3.09 25.52 18.68
C CYS A 369 -3.50 24.31 19.53
N ARG A 370 -4.41 24.55 20.48
CA ARG A 370 -4.85 23.59 21.48
C ARG A 370 -5.35 22.31 20.82
N GLY A 371 -4.80 21.18 21.29
CA GLY A 371 -5.57 19.97 21.53
C GLY A 371 -5.41 18.81 20.54
N ILE A 372 -4.22 18.23 20.40
CA ILE A 372 -4.05 16.79 20.10
C ILE A 372 -2.74 16.32 20.78
N PRO A 373 -2.75 15.27 21.62
CA PRO A 373 -1.51 14.70 22.15
C PRO A 373 -0.85 13.84 21.07
N THR A 374 0.33 14.22 20.58
CA THR A 374 1.17 13.31 19.76
C THR A 374 2.30 12.72 20.61
N ALA A 375 2.43 11.40 20.49
CA ALA A 375 3.36 10.57 21.23
C ALA A 375 4.78 10.62 20.65
N ALA A 376 5.74 10.58 21.57
CA ALA A 376 7.18 10.27 21.49
C ALA A 376 7.90 10.13 20.13
N GLY A 377 8.96 10.94 19.96
CA GLY A 377 10.26 10.47 19.43
C GLY A 377 10.55 10.67 17.94
N THR A 378 10.71 11.91 17.48
CA THR A 378 11.25 12.24 16.14
C THR A 378 12.74 12.62 16.22
N THR A 379 13.58 12.06 15.35
CA THR A 379 14.96 12.53 15.12
C THR A 379 15.01 13.42 13.87
N ARG A 380 15.87 14.45 13.91
CA ARG A 380 16.00 15.45 12.85
C ARG A 380 17.46 15.54 12.43
N THR A 381 17.74 15.38 11.15
CA THR A 381 19.11 15.42 10.59
C THR A 381 19.20 16.50 9.52
N SER A 382 20.25 17.32 9.56
CA SER A 382 20.47 18.45 8.64
C SER A 382 21.56 18.16 7.60
N TRP A 383 21.36 18.59 6.35
CA TRP A 383 22.35 18.49 5.29
C TRP A 383 22.57 19.85 4.59
N PRO A 384 23.82 20.25 4.30
CA PRO A 384 24.12 21.43 3.49
C PRO A 384 23.77 21.22 2.00
N PRO A 385 23.51 22.30 1.23
CA PRO A 385 23.31 22.21 -0.21
C PRO A 385 24.59 21.71 -0.92
N VAL A 386 24.42 20.96 -2.03
CA VAL A 386 25.53 20.44 -2.84
C VAL A 386 26.14 21.57 -3.67
N ALA A 387 27.43 21.85 -3.48
CA ALA A 387 28.16 22.88 -4.24
C ALA A 387 28.46 22.44 -5.69
N GLY A 388 28.19 23.31 -6.67
CA GLY A 388 28.54 23.08 -8.08
C GLY A 388 28.59 24.37 -8.92
N SER A 389 29.73 24.58 -9.59
CA SER A 389 30.13 25.63 -10.55
C SER A 389 30.22 27.09 -10.08
N ARG A 390 31.45 27.64 -10.12
CA ARG A 390 31.84 29.01 -9.75
C ARG A 390 31.58 30.01 -10.88
N GLY A 391 31.02 31.17 -10.55
CA GLY A 391 31.17 32.44 -11.27
C GLY A 391 31.90 33.45 -10.37
N PRO A 392 32.61 34.47 -10.91
CA PRO A 392 33.63 35.17 -10.16
C PRO A 392 33.02 36.24 -9.24
N THR A 393 33.26 36.12 -7.94
CA THR A 393 32.99 37.22 -6.99
C THR A 393 34.29 37.76 -6.41
N ARG A 394 34.41 39.06 -6.60
CA ARG A 394 35.43 40.03 -6.24
C ARG A 394 35.88 39.93 -4.77
N THR A 395 37.18 40.03 -4.58
CA THR A 395 37.89 40.19 -3.31
C THR A 395 37.52 41.50 -2.62
N VAL A 396 37.25 41.44 -1.31
CA VAL A 396 37.56 42.52 -0.34
C VAL A 396 38.17 41.84 0.88
N GLY A 397 39.38 42.28 1.25
CA GLY A 397 40.19 41.67 2.29
C GLY A 397 40.15 42.39 3.63
N THR A 398 41.23 42.12 4.38
CA THR A 398 41.60 42.59 5.73
C THR A 398 40.90 41.83 6.87
N GLY A 399 41.58 41.27 7.87
CA GLY A 399 42.99 41.35 8.23
C GLY A 399 43.44 40.21 9.15
N SER A 400 44.75 39.98 9.08
CA SER A 400 45.66 39.10 9.82
C SER A 400 45.51 39.19 11.36
N CYS A 401 45.88 38.17 12.15
CA CYS A 401 47.27 37.97 12.57
C CYS A 401 47.49 36.77 13.54
N PHE A 402 48.60 36.06 13.29
CA PHE A 402 49.48 35.30 14.21
C PHE A 402 49.06 33.96 14.85
N ALA A 403 49.70 32.89 14.36
CA ALA A 403 50.26 31.77 15.16
C ALA A 403 51.77 32.03 15.40
N PRO A 404 52.49 31.31 16.30
CA PRO A 404 53.16 30.08 15.84
C PRO A 404 53.46 28.97 16.89
N ALA A 405 53.80 27.79 16.35
CA ALA A 405 54.78 26.77 16.81
C ALA A 405 54.52 26.00 18.14
N SER A 406 54.23 24.68 18.18
CA SER A 406 54.96 23.45 17.78
C SER A 406 55.80 22.82 18.90
N ALA A 407 55.46 21.59 19.33
CA ALA A 407 56.40 20.57 19.82
C ALA A 407 55.71 19.19 19.92
N THR A 408 56.35 18.16 19.35
CA THR A 408 56.03 16.72 19.44
C THR A 408 57.00 16.03 20.44
N PRO A 409 57.08 14.68 20.58
CA PRO A 409 56.52 13.89 21.69
C PRO A 409 57.58 13.14 22.53
N THR A 410 57.23 12.61 23.71
CA THR A 410 58.06 11.62 24.42
C THR A 410 57.23 10.57 25.19
N THR A 411 57.86 9.41 25.35
CA THR A 411 57.35 8.05 25.57
C THR A 411 57.34 7.56 27.03
N SER A 412 56.38 6.67 27.31
CA SER A 412 56.41 5.44 28.13
C SER A 412 56.77 5.46 29.63
N THR A 413 55.90 4.87 30.46
CA THR A 413 56.21 3.59 31.17
C THR A 413 54.95 2.93 31.76
N SER A 414 54.97 1.60 31.78
CA SER A 414 53.89 0.64 32.06
C SER A 414 53.73 0.30 33.55
N THR A 415 52.56 -0.20 33.95
CA THR A 415 52.44 -1.41 34.81
C THR A 415 51.11 -2.13 34.55
N ARG A 416 51.14 -3.47 34.55
CA ARG A 416 50.12 -4.46 34.16
C ARG A 416 49.12 -4.84 35.27
N MET A 417 48.11 -5.61 34.84
CA MET A 417 47.27 -6.64 35.52
C MET A 417 45.88 -6.15 35.97
N ALA A 418 44.76 -6.85 35.76
CA ALA A 418 44.46 -8.16 35.15
C ALA A 418 42.98 -8.21 34.72
N ASN A 419 42.65 -9.13 33.82
CA ASN A 419 41.30 -9.53 33.43
C ASN A 419 40.43 -9.96 34.63
N CYS A 420 39.16 -9.55 34.64
CA CYS A 420 38.10 -10.34 35.26
C CYS A 420 36.80 -10.23 34.44
N SER A 421 36.26 -11.38 34.06
CA SER A 421 35.11 -11.58 33.19
C SER A 421 33.78 -11.64 33.97
N ARG A 422 32.70 -11.21 33.29
CA ARG A 422 31.27 -11.49 33.51
C ARG A 422 30.60 -10.98 34.79
N SER A 423 29.58 -10.13 34.63
CA SER A 423 28.19 -10.56 34.81
C SER A 423 27.21 -9.57 34.14
N THR A 424 26.34 -10.12 33.31
CA THR A 424 25.10 -9.52 32.84
C THR A 424 24.14 -9.40 34.03
N ARG A 425 23.54 -8.22 34.23
CA ARG A 425 22.43 -8.06 35.17
C ARG A 425 21.24 -7.45 34.44
N THR A 426 20.23 -8.29 34.24
CA THR A 426 18.86 -7.94 33.86
C THR A 426 18.23 -7.10 34.96
N TRP A 427 17.47 -6.07 34.58
CA TRP A 427 16.69 -5.25 35.50
C TRP A 427 15.21 -5.63 35.37
N ASN A 428 14.71 -6.36 36.37
CA ASN A 428 13.29 -6.53 36.67
C ASN A 428 13.08 -5.87 38.03
N GLY A 429 12.08 -4.99 38.16
CA GLY A 429 11.78 -4.38 39.46
C GLY A 429 10.78 -3.25 39.40
N THR A 430 9.51 -3.61 39.57
CA THR A 430 8.44 -2.80 40.15
C THR A 430 8.92 -1.93 41.32
N GLY A 431 8.59 -0.63 41.30
CA GLY A 431 8.90 0.30 42.40
C GLY A 431 7.90 1.45 42.45
N ALA A 432 7.20 1.56 43.57
CA ALA A 432 6.03 2.41 43.82
C ALA A 432 6.30 3.92 43.75
N CYS A 433 5.30 4.66 43.26
CA CYS A 433 5.22 6.12 43.38
C CYS A 433 5.04 6.55 44.84
N ARG A 434 5.95 7.40 45.34
CA ARG A 434 5.68 8.30 46.47
C ARG A 434 5.85 9.73 46.01
N GLY A 435 4.78 10.50 46.16
CA GLY A 435 4.74 11.93 45.85
C GLY A 435 5.49 12.78 46.88
N ILE A 436 6.02 13.90 46.42
CA ILE A 436 6.41 15.05 47.23
C ILE A 436 5.89 16.29 46.50
N GLY A 437 5.05 17.06 47.21
CA GLY A 437 4.37 18.26 46.73
C GLY A 437 5.26 19.51 46.65
N PRO A 438 4.66 20.67 46.30
CA PRO A 438 5.37 21.83 45.78
C PRO A 438 5.74 22.85 46.87
N ARG A 439 6.86 23.56 46.68
CA ARG A 439 7.25 24.87 47.28
C ARG A 439 8.35 25.48 46.40
N ALA A 440 8.48 26.78 46.16
CA ALA A 440 7.68 27.97 46.44
C ALA A 440 8.05 29.01 45.36
#